data_AF-A0A3E0NV15-F1
#
_entry.id   AF-A0A3E0NV15-F1
#
_cell.length_a   1.000
_cell.length_b   1.000
_cell.length_c   1.000
_cell.angle_alpha   90.00
_cell.angle_beta   90.00
_cell.angle_gamma   90.00
#
_symmetry.space_group_name_H-M   'P 1'
#
loop_
_entity.id
_entity.type
_entity.pdbx_description
1 polymer ?
#
loop_
_entity_poly.entity_id
_entity_poly.type
_entity_poly.pdbx_seq_one_letter_code
_entity_poly.pdbx_strand_id
1 'polypeptide(L)' 'MLLEAVSRRHGYDFRNYPGASLQRRIRRAMQLERVQTISALEARVLRDLEALRRFVSCLPVNVIELFRDPLL' A
#
# COMPACT_ATOMS: atom_id res chain seq x y z
N MET A 1 -0.82 -3.38 11.40
CA MET A 1 -1.86 -3.02 10.40
C MET A 1 -1.23 -3.02 9.00
N LEU A 2 -1.94 -3.39 7.92
CA LEU A 2 -1.44 -3.44 6.52
C LEU A 2 -0.50 -2.29 6.15
N LEU A 3 -0.91 -1.05 6.42
CA LEU A 3 -0.15 0.15 6.06
C LEU A 3 1.16 0.26 6.85
N GLU A 4 1.18 -0.19 8.09
CA GLU A 4 2.38 -0.23 8.92
C GLU A 4 3.36 -1.30 8.42
N ALA A 5 2.87 -2.47 8.03
CA ALA A 5 3.72 -3.53 7.49
C ALA A 5 4.33 -3.15 6.14
N VAL A 6 3.54 -2.52 5.28
CA VAL A 6 3.99 -1.97 4.00
C VAL A 6 4.96 -0.80 4.22
N SER A 7 4.72 0.05 5.22
CA SER A 7 5.64 1.13 5.60
C SER A 7 6.99 0.60 6.08
N ARG A 8 7.00 -0.35 7.02
CA ARG A 8 8.24 -0.95 7.56
C ARG A 8 9.03 -1.72 6.52
N ARG A 9 8.37 -2.43 5.60
CA ARG A 9 9.04 -3.30 4.63
C ARG A 9 9.47 -2.58 3.36
N HIS A 10 8.74 -1.55 2.94
CA HIS A 10 8.94 -0.89 1.65
C HIS A 10 9.18 0.62 1.75
N GLY A 11 9.23 1.20 2.96
CA GLY A 11 9.58 2.60 3.19
C GLY A 11 8.44 3.59 2.93
N TYR A 12 7.22 3.12 2.68
CA TYR A 12 6.09 3.98 2.33
C TYR A 12 5.49 4.70 3.55
N ASP A 13 5.19 5.99 3.41
CA ASP A 13 4.57 6.80 4.47
C ASP A 13 3.10 7.09 4.15
N PHE A 14 2.19 6.61 5.01
CA PHE A 14 0.75 6.78 4.82
C PHE A 14 0.12 7.77 5.80
N ARG A 15 0.92 8.51 6.58
CA ARG A 15 0.42 9.35 7.68
C ARG A 15 -0.45 10.53 7.24
N ASN A 16 -0.28 11.01 6.02
CA ASN A 16 -1.04 12.14 5.46
C ASN A 16 -2.28 11.71 4.65
N TYR A 17 -2.67 10.43 4.69
CA TYR A 17 -3.81 9.93 3.92
C TYR A 17 -5.16 10.10 4.63
N PRO A 18 -6.14 10.78 4.03
CA PRO A 18 -7.50 10.84 4.58
C PRO A 18 -8.11 9.43 4.68
N GLY A 19 -8.50 9.01 5.88
CA GLY A 19 -8.92 7.63 6.17
C GLY A 19 -10.07 7.10 5.30
N ALA A 20 -11.04 7.94 4.95
CA ALA A 20 -12.16 7.56 4.08
C ALA A 20 -11.75 7.29 2.62
N SER A 21 -10.75 8.00 2.11
CA SER A 21 -10.19 7.77 0.77
C SER A 21 -9.29 6.54 0.74
N LEU A 22 -8.57 6.29 1.83
CA LEU A 22 -7.69 5.14 2.00
C LEU A 22 -8.47 3.81 2.06
N GLN A 23 -9.56 3.75 2.84
CA GLN A 23 -10.41 2.57 2.94
C GLN A 23 -11.02 2.15 1.59
N ARG A 24 -11.51 3.09 0.79
CA ARG A 24 -12.04 2.81 -0.56
C ARG A 24 -10.97 2.22 -1.48
N ARG A 25 -9.73 2.70 -1.37
CA ARG A 25 -8.59 2.24 -2.18
C ARG A 25 -8.10 0.86 -1.73
N ILE A 26 -8.06 0.60 -0.42
CA ILE A 26 -7.76 -0.74 0.11
C ILE A 26 -8.79 -1.75 -0.42
N ARG A 27 -10.09 -1.42 -0.38
CA ARG A 27 -11.15 -2.28 -0.94
C ARG A 27 -10.97 -2.52 -2.44
N ARG A 28 -10.60 -1.49 -3.21
CA ARG A 28 -10.29 -1.64 -4.64
C ARG A 28 -9.09 -2.57 -4.87
N ALA A 29 -8.02 -2.42 -4.08
CA ALA A 29 -6.87 -3.31 -4.16
C ALA A 29 -7.23 -4.76 -3.79
N MET A 30 -8.09 -4.97 -2.78
CA MET A 30 -8.61 -6.30 -2.43
C MET A 30 -9.36 -6.94 -3.60
N GLN A 31 -10.18 -6.17 -4.32
CA GLN A 31 -10.89 -6.65 -5.51
C GLN A 31 -9.93 -7.02 -6.65
N LEU A 32 -8.91 -6.20 -6.91
CA LEU A 32 -7.90 -6.47 -7.95
C LEU A 32 -7.08 -7.73 -7.64
N GLU A 33 -6.70 -7.91 -6.38
CA GLU A 33 -5.93 -9.07 -5.93
C GLU A 33 -6.78 -10.32 -5.68
N ARG A 34 -8.11 -10.21 -5.79
CA ARG A 34 -9.12 -11.26 -5.54
C ARG A 34 -9.02 -11.84 -4.13
N VAL A 35 -8.86 -10.97 -3.13
CA VAL A 35 -8.76 -11.34 -1.70
C VAL A 35 -9.93 -10.79 -0.90
N GLN A 36 -10.34 -11.54 0.12
CA GLN A 36 -11.53 -11.21 0.92
C GLN A 36 -11.21 -10.45 2.21
N THR A 37 -9.95 -10.43 2.64
CA THR A 37 -9.52 -9.77 3.89
C THR A 37 -8.32 -8.86 3.67
N ILE A 38 -8.19 -7.84 4.54
CA ILE A 38 -7.04 -6.93 4.55
C ILE A 38 -5.74 -7.70 4.84
N SER A 39 -5.78 -8.69 5.74
CA SER A 39 -4.62 -9.53 6.06
C SER A 39 -4.18 -10.40 4.88
N ALA A 40 -5.10 -10.85 4.04
CA ALA A 40 -4.76 -11.57 2.80
C ALA A 40 -4.11 -10.63 1.77
N LEU A 41 -4.60 -9.39 1.65
CA LEU A 41 -3.95 -8.35 0.84
C LEU A 41 -2.55 -8.05 1.37
N GLU A 42 -2.38 -7.93 2.69
CA GLU A 42 -1.09 -7.71 3.36
C GLU A 42 -0.10 -8.83 3.04
N ALA A 43 -0.48 -10.09 3.27
CA ALA A 43 0.38 -11.24 2.98
C ALA A 43 0.80 -11.30 1.51
N ARG A 44 -0.10 -10.94 0.59
CA ARG A 44 0.16 -10.89 -0.86
C ARG A 44 1.16 -9.79 -1.21
N VAL A 45 0.86 -8.55 -0.79
CA VAL A 45 1.67 -7.36 -1.08
C VAL A 45 3.08 -7.46 -0.48
N LEU A 46 3.23 -8.12 0.66
CA LEU A 46 4.54 -8.33 1.29
C LEU A 46 5.39 -9.41 0.59
N ARG A 47 4.79 -10.32 -0.18
CA ARG A 47 5.49 -11.45 -0.82
C ARG A 47 5.68 -11.27 -2.33
N ASP A 48 4.81 -10.49 -2.97
CA ASP A 48 4.77 -10.28 -4.41
C ASP A 48 4.94 -8.79 -4.74
N LEU A 49 6.05 -8.48 -5.40
CA LEU A 49 6.40 -7.11 -5.80
C LEU A 49 5.41 -6.55 -6.85
N GLU A 50 4.81 -7.39 -7.68
CA GLU A 50 3.82 -6.97 -8.65
C GLU A 50 2.49 -6.61 -7.97
N ALA A 51 2.08 -7.41 -6.98
CA ALA A 51 0.94 -7.09 -6.13
C ALA A 51 1.17 -5.78 -5.37
N LEU A 52 2.38 -5.53 -4.88
CA LEU A 52 2.75 -4.25 -4.28
C LEU A 52 2.59 -3.09 -5.27
N ARG A 53 3.09 -3.23 -6.50
CA ARG A 53 2.96 -2.18 -7.54
C ARG A 53 1.49 -1.87 -7.83
N ARG A 54 0.64 -2.90 -7.96
CA ARG A 54 -0.81 -2.72 -8.15
C ARG A 54 -1.47 -2.04 -6.95
N PHE A 55 -1.12 -2.44 -5.73
CA PHE A 55 -1.60 -1.78 -4.51
C PHE A 55 -1.20 -0.30 -4.46
N VAL A 56 0.07 0.01 -4.70
CA VAL A 56 0.59 1.38 -4.70
C VAL A 56 -0.06 2.22 -5.79
N SER A 57 -0.33 1.67 -6.98
CA SER A 57 -1.07 2.38 -8.05
C SER A 57 -2.52 2.72 -7.67
N CYS A 58 -3.11 2.01 -6.71
CA CYS A 58 -4.43 2.36 -6.18
C CYS A 58 -4.37 3.57 -5.22
N LEU A 59 -3.18 3.92 -4.74
CA LEU A 59 -2.96 5.08 -3.90
C LEU A 59 -2.55 6.27 -4.79
N PRO A 60 -3.05 7.49 -4.53
CA PRO A 60 -2.71 8.70 -5.26
C PRO A 60 -1.37 9.22 -4.75
N VAL A 61 -0.34 8.41 -4.82
CA VAL A 61 0.97 8.83 -4.35
C VAL A 61 1.73 9.35 -5.54
N ASN A 62 2.11 10.62 -5.48
CA ASN A 62 3.22 11.08 -6.26
C ASN A 62 4.40 10.16 -5.90
N VAL A 63 4.91 9.43 -6.89
CA VAL A 63 6.07 8.54 -6.76
C VAL A 63 7.26 9.24 -6.08
N ILE A 64 7.27 10.57 -6.12
CA ILE A 64 8.27 11.46 -5.54
C ILE A 64 8.27 11.46 -3.98
N GLU A 65 7.14 11.19 -3.30
CA GLU A 65 7.08 11.11 -1.82
C GLU A 65 7.21 9.67 -1.28
N LEU A 66 7.13 8.67 -2.16
CA LEU A 66 7.17 7.24 -1.83
C LEU A 66 8.60 6.68 -1.70
N PHE A 67 9.60 7.38 -2.23
CA PHE A 67 11.00 7.08 -2.01
C PHE A 67 11.52 8.12 -1.05
N ARG A 68 11.51 7.80 0.25
CA ARG A 68 12.34 8.57 1.17
C ARG A 68 13.78 8.19 0.86
N ASP A 69 14.49 9.15 0.29
CA ASP A 69 15.94 9.17 0.16
C ASP A 69 16.57 8.68 1.49
N PRO A 70 17.38 7.60 1.49
CA PRO A 70 18.20 7.27 2.65
C PRO A 70 19.47 8.14 2.75
N LEU A 71 19.69 9.09 1.83
CA LEU A 71 20.90 9.92 1.77
C LEU A 71 20.56 11.38 1.45
N LEU A 72 19.98 12.09 2.43
CA LEU A 72 20.15 13.54 2.60
C LEU A 72 20.27 13.86 4.09
#